data_AF-A0A7W6TRE1-F1
#
_entry.id   AF-A0A7W6TRE1-F1
#
_cell.length_a   1.000
_cell.length_b   1.000
_cell.length_c   1.000
_cell.angle_alpha   90.00
_cell.angle_beta   90.00
_cell.angle_gamma   90.00
#
_symmetry.space_group_name_H-M   'P 1'
#
loop_
_entity.id
_entity.type
_entity.pdbx_description
1 polymer ?
#
loop_
_entity_poly.entity_id
_entity_poly.type
_entity_poly.pdbx_seq_one_letter_code
_entity_poly.pdbx_strand_id
1 'polypeptide(L)' 'MLDEVLACIRAHRDNIHRYRRLLKSNLSDVERQFIENRLLEEQTALESLSAETFPLAFSLRKGADMPAS' A
#
# COMPACT_ATOMS: atom_id res chain seq x y z
N MET A 1 -16.29 13.76 -1.72
CA MET A 1 -16.28 12.36 -2.19
C MET A 1 -15.03 12.02 -2.99
N LEU A 2 -14.85 12.45 -4.25
CA LEU A 2 -13.61 12.11 -5.00
C LEU A 2 -12.35 12.76 -4.43
N ASP A 3 -12.44 14.01 -3.98
CA ASP A 3 -11.30 14.70 -3.34
C ASP A 3 -10.86 14.06 -2.03
N GLU A 4 -11.80 13.51 -1.25
CA GLU A 4 -11.52 12.79 0.00
C GLU A 4 -10.81 11.47 -0.28
N VAL A 5 -11.27 10.74 -1.31
CA VAL A 5 -10.62 9.50 -1.76
C VAL A 5 -9.21 9.77 -2.28
N LEU A 6 -9.03 10.83 -3.07
CA LEU A 6 -7.71 11.28 -3.52
C LEU A 6 -6.81 11.72 -2.36
N ALA A 7 -7.36 12.40 -1.35
CA ALA A 7 -6.63 12.78 -0.15
C ALA A 7 -6.19 11.53 0.65
N CYS A 8 -7.05 10.53 0.80
CA CYS A 8 -6.71 9.25 1.43
C CYS A 8 -5.61 8.51 0.65
N ILE A 9 -5.73 8.40 -0.68
CA ILE A 9 -4.70 7.75 -1.52
C ILE A 9 -3.34 8.46 -1.36
N ARG A 10 -3.33 9.80 -1.33
CA ARG A 10 -2.11 10.59 -1.09
C ARG A 10 -1.54 10.33 0.30
N ALA A 11 -2.37 10.35 1.33
CA ALA A 11 -1.95 10.09 2.71
C ALA A 11 -1.35 8.69 2.87
N HIS A 12 -1.99 7.64 2.34
CA HIS A 12 -1.46 6.28 2.38
C HIS A 12 -0.11 6.18 1.65
N ARG A 13 0.03 6.84 0.49
CA ARG A 13 1.29 6.86 -0.26
C ARG A 13 2.40 7.57 0.51
N ASP A 14 2.10 8.70 1.15
CA ASP A 14 3.05 9.45 1.97
C ASP A 14 3.47 8.64 3.21
N ASN A 15 2.53 7.96 3.86
CA ASN A 15 2.80 7.04 4.96
C ASN A 15 3.72 5.89 4.53
N ILE A 16 3.46 5.25 3.38
CA ILE A 16 4.32 4.19 2.83
C ILE A 16 5.74 4.72 2.58
N HIS A 17 5.88 5.90 1.98
CA HIS A 17 7.19 6.52 1.76
C HIS A 17 7.93 6.81 3.08
N ARG A 18 7.21 7.30 4.09
CA ARG A 18 7.75 7.55 5.43
C ARG A 18 8.21 6.27 6.10
N TYR A 19 7.39 5.21 6.09
CA TYR A 19 7.73 3.92 6.67
C TYR A 19 8.91 3.25 5.96
N ARG A 20 9.00 3.33 4.63
CA ARG A 20 10.19 2.90 3.87
C ARG A 20 11.46 3.66 4.26
N ARG A 21 11.34 4.94 4.61
CA ARG A 21 12.48 5.74 5.09
C ARG A 21 12.87 5.35 6.51
N LEU A 22 11.89 5.10 7.38
CA LEU A 22 12.12 4.59 8.74
C LEU A 22 12.83 3.24 8.73
N LEU A 23 12.46 2.32 7.83
CA LEU A 23 13.12 1.01 7.68
C LEU A 23 14.61 1.09 7.29
N LYS A 24 15.07 2.25 6.77
CA LYS A 24 16.49 2.51 6.47
C LYS A 24 17.26 3.07 7.67
N SER A 25 16.58 3.39 8.77
CA SER A 25 17.21 3.88 9.99
C SER A 25 17.52 2.74 10.96
N ASN A 26 18.25 3.03 12.04
CA ASN A 26 18.50 2.07 13.10
C ASN A 26 17.22 1.87 13.91
N LEU A 27 16.52 0.78 13.61
CA LEU A 27 15.33 0.33 14.31
C LEU A 27 15.64 -0.98 15.03
N SER A 28 15.01 -1.18 16.18
CA SER A 28 14.95 -2.49 16.85
C SER A 28 14.12 -3.48 16.01
N ASP A 29 14.36 -4.77 16.17
CA ASP A 29 13.63 -5.83 15.46
C ASP A 29 12.11 -5.73 15.68
N VAL A 30 11.68 -5.34 16.88
CA VAL A 30 10.27 -5.11 17.22
C VAL A 30 9.69 -3.92 16.46
N GLU A 31 10.44 -2.82 16.37
CA GLU A 31 10.02 -1.62 15.63
C GLU A 31 9.97 -1.89 14.13
N ARG A 32 10.94 -2.63 13.61
CA ARG A 32 10.96 -3.09 12.22
C ARG A 32 9.73 -3.93 11.90
N GLN A 33 9.43 -4.94 12.71
CA GLN A 33 8.27 -5.81 12.52
C GLN A 33 6.96 -5.02 12.58
N PHE A 34 6.85 -4.06 13.52
CA PHE A 34 5.70 -3.17 13.61
C PHE A 34 5.54 -2.32 12.36
N ILE A 35 6.62 -1.72 11.86
CA ILE A 35 6.61 -0.88 10.65
C ILE A 35 6.30 -1.71 9.41
N GLU A 36 6.81 -2.93 9.29
CA GLU A 36 6.53 -3.83 8.18
C GLU A 36 5.06 -4.25 8.14
N ASN A 37 4.50 -4.65 9.29
CA ASN A 37 3.06 -4.94 9.41
C ASN A 37 2.23 -3.72 9.04
N ARG A 38 2.61 -2.54 9.53
CA ARG A 38 1.87 -1.31 9.22
C ARG A 38 1.97 -0.94 7.76
N LEU A 39 3.12 -1.18 7.13
CA LEU A 39 3.33 -0.94 5.70
C LEU A 39 2.51 -1.90 4.83
N LEU A 40 2.25 -3.13 5.27
CA LEU A 40 1.32 -4.05 4.60
C LEU A 40 -0.14 -3.58 4.72
N GLU A 41 -0.55 -3.11 5.90
CA GLU A 41 -1.90 -2.55 6.12
C GLU A 41 -2.16 -1.33 5.22
N GLU A 42 -1.23 -0.37 5.18
CA GLU A 42 -1.38 0.84 4.35
C GLU A 42 -1.42 0.49 2.84
N GLN A 43 -0.63 -0.50 2.40
CA GLN A 43 -0.70 -0.98 1.02
C GLN A 43 -2.04 -1.63 0.73
N THR A 44 -2.52 -2.51 1.59
CA THR A 44 -3.82 -3.19 1.42
C THR A 44 -4.96 -2.18 1.40
N ALA A 45 -4.94 -1.18 2.28
CA ALA A 45 -5.92 -0.10 2.30
C ALA A 45 -5.90 0.69 0.99
N LEU A 46 -4.72 1.06 0.50
CA LEU A 46 -4.56 1.75 -0.78
C LEU A 46 -5.05 0.89 -1.96
N GLU A 47 -4.79 -0.41 -1.94
CA GLU A 47 -5.29 -1.36 -2.95
C GLU A 47 -6.82 -1.43 -2.93
N SER A 48 -7.46 -1.60 -1.78
CA SER A 48 -8.92 -1.59 -1.66
C SER A 48 -9.54 -0.28 -2.14
N LEU A 49 -9.01 0.86 -1.69
CA LEU A 49 -9.45 2.20 -2.12
C LEU A 49 -9.32 2.35 -3.63
N SER A 50 -8.19 1.95 -4.20
CA SER A 50 -7.98 2.06 -5.64
C SER A 50 -8.84 1.09 -6.46
N ALA A 51 -9.16 -0.10 -5.95
CA ALA A 51 -10.09 -1.03 -6.59
C ALA A 51 -11.52 -0.49 -6.59
N GLU A 52 -11.94 0.18 -5.51
CA GLU A 52 -13.23 0.87 -5.42
C GLU A 52 -13.30 2.12 -6.31
N THR A 53 -12.21 2.88 -6.42
CA THR A 53 -12.19 4.17 -7.14
C THR A 53 -11.86 4.05 -8.62
N PHE A 54 -10.96 3.12 -8.96
CA PHE A 54 -10.46 2.89 -10.32
C PHE A 54 -10.35 1.38 -10.61
N PRO A 55 -11.44 0.73 -11.02
CA PRO A 55 -11.44 -0.71 -11.34
C PRO A 55 -10.49 -1.10 -12.49
N LEU A 56 -9.86 -0.13 -13.17
CA LEU A 56 -8.96 -0.35 -14.31
C LEU A 56 -7.47 -0.45 -13.95
N ALA A 57 -7.02 0.01 -12.77
CA ALA A 57 -5.59 0.03 -12.44
C ALA A 57 -5.05 -1.34 -11.97
N PHE A 58 -5.91 -2.25 -11.50
CA PHE A 58 -5.50 -3.51 -10.85
C PHE A 58 -5.46 -4.74 -11.77
N SER A 59 -6.06 -4.68 -12.96
CA SER A 59 -5.90 -5.75 -13.96
C SER A 59 -4.47 -5.88 -14.49
N LEU A 60 -3.59 -4.90 -14.25
CA LEU A 60 -2.18 -4.95 -14.68
C LEU A 60 -1.25 -5.74 -13.74
N ARG A 61 -1.65 -6.04 -12.50
CA ARG A 61 -0.87 -6.94 -11.61
C ARG A 61 -1.52 -8.30 -11.35
N LYS A 62 -2.86 -8.40 -11.48
CA LYS A 62 -3.59 -9.68 -11.39
C LYS A 62 -3.50 -10.53 -12.68
N GLY A 63 -2.50 -10.28 -13.54
CA GLY A 63 -2.21 -11.10 -14.73
C GLY A 63 -1.09 -12.12 -14.53
N ALA A 64 -0.40 -12.11 -13.38
CA ALA A 64 0.77 -12.98 -13.13
C ALA A 64 0.42 -14.32 -12.45
N ASP A 65 -0.85 -14.63 -12.23
CA ASP A 65 -1.27 -15.85 -11.52
C ASP A 65 -2.39 -16.61 -12.27
N MET A 66 -2.29 -16.66 -13.60
CA MET A 66 -3.01 -17.66 -14.39
C MET A 66 -2.12 -18.90 -14.47
N PRO A 67 -2.48 -20.04 -13.83
CA PRO A 67 -1.78 -21.29 -14.08
C PRO A 67 -2.05 -21.70 -15.53
N ALA A 68 -0.97 -21.88 -16.28
CA ALA A 68 -1.02 -22.51 -17.59
C ALA A 68 -1.37 -23.99 -17.41
N SER A 69 -2.54 -24.35 -17.94
CA SER A 69 -2.98 -25.69 -18.40
C SER A 69 -3.01 -26.84 -17.41
#